data_AF-A0A7V1IK48-F1
#
_entry.id   AF-A0A7V1IK48-F1
#
_cell.length_a   1.000
_cell.length_b   1.000
_cell.length_c   1.000
_cell.angle_alpha   90.00
_cell.angle_beta   90.00
_cell.angle_gamma   90.00
#
_symmetry.space_group_name_H-M   'P 1'
#
loop_
_entity.id
_entity.type
_entity.pdbx_description
1 polymer ?
#
loop_
_entity_poly.entity_id
_entity_poly.type
_entity_poly.pdbx_seq_one_letter_code
_entity_poly.pdbx_strand_id
1 'polypeptide(L)'
;MPRSIRGPRAWIHKTSRRRFRVRGPVVIIHDEREMMKHNHVGIDVSAKTFTTIIEHAGARTEAFDLPNDPKGFKKLIRMITKKGFTAQVVLEATGNYSLDLALALHRANRIEVMVANPRAIALFAAAYLRRSKTDALDANVIVEFSTRMPFETWKPPEAHCFDLRAISRRIEALTKNSTQEKNRLHAAATFNEMTDVVRNDIEVNIRHLERRIERLREQAREHIAEHPDLERAFLHLTSIKGVAEAAGIQILAELSILPKDMDVRQWVAHAGIDPMQFQSGTSVNKPSRISRRGNVHLRRALFLPALVAAQHEPHVTAFYRTRSTNPCAVGDPHPRDRRDEGAAGAVRQGSQRRSIRLSSSARLL
;
A
#
# COMPACT_ATOMS: atom_id res chain seq x y z
N MET A 1 31.29 54.63 18.14
CA MET A 1 31.80 53.26 18.38
C MET A 1 31.01 52.62 19.53
N PRO A 2 30.64 51.33 19.47
CA PRO A 2 29.23 51.00 19.21
C PRO A 2 28.48 50.19 20.29
N ARG A 3 27.18 50.49 20.37
CA ARG A 3 25.98 49.64 20.51
C ARG A 3 26.13 48.28 21.23
N SER A 4 25.58 48.18 22.45
CA SER A 4 25.12 46.89 23.00
C SER A 4 23.67 46.63 22.55
N ILE A 5 23.47 45.55 21.81
CA ILE A 5 22.16 45.12 21.31
C ILE A 5 21.48 44.33 22.43
N ARG A 6 20.38 44.87 22.98
CA ARG A 6 19.46 44.10 23.83
C ARG A 6 18.55 43.24 22.94
N GLY A 7 18.73 41.93 22.99
CA GLY A 7 17.77 40.96 22.46
C GLY A 7 16.60 40.74 23.46
N PRO A 8 15.38 40.43 22.97
CA PRO A 8 14.19 40.29 23.81
C PRO A 8 14.25 39.03 24.70
N ARG A 9 13.87 39.21 25.96
CA ARG A 9 13.71 38.16 26.98
C ARG A 9 12.62 37.18 26.54
N ALA A 10 13.00 35.95 26.26
CA ALA A 10 12.06 34.85 26.09
C ALA A 10 11.36 34.54 27.43
N TRP A 11 10.04 34.70 27.44
CA TRP A 11 9.17 34.27 28.53
C TRP A 11 9.07 32.74 28.50
N ILE A 12 9.79 32.06 29.39
CA ILE A 12 9.62 30.62 29.60
C ILE A 12 8.48 30.44 30.61
N HIS A 13 7.31 30.05 30.12
CA HIS A 13 6.24 29.53 30.97
C HIS A 13 6.71 28.25 31.67
N LYS A 14 6.67 28.24 33.01
CA LYS A 14 6.84 27.05 33.85
C LYS A 14 5.70 26.07 33.58
N THR A 15 5.96 25.00 32.83
CA THR A 15 5.09 23.83 32.81
C THR A 15 5.56 22.82 33.86
N SER A 16 4.58 22.32 34.60
CA SER A 16 4.69 21.41 35.75
C SER A 16 5.54 20.18 35.45
N ARG A 17 6.52 19.90 36.31
CA ARG A 17 7.33 18.68 36.32
C ARG A 17 6.46 17.43 36.51
N ARG A 18 6.02 16.80 35.42
CA ARG A 18 5.79 15.35 35.44
C ARG A 18 7.14 14.67 35.17
N ARG A 19 7.71 14.06 36.20
CA ARG A 19 8.91 13.21 36.08
C ARG A 19 8.58 12.03 35.18
N PHE A 20 8.92 12.11 33.89
CA PHE A 20 9.11 10.92 33.09
C PHE A 20 10.38 10.24 33.58
N ARG A 21 10.23 9.06 34.17
CA ARG A 21 11.34 8.18 34.51
C ARG A 21 11.91 7.68 33.18
N VAL A 22 12.98 8.32 32.70
CA VAL A 22 13.80 7.79 31.60
C VAL A 22 14.29 6.42 32.08
N ARG A 23 13.78 5.35 31.48
CA ARG A 23 14.37 4.02 31.66
C ARG A 23 15.83 4.15 31.23
N GLY A 24 16.76 3.77 32.11
CA GLY A 24 18.19 3.80 31.83
C GLY A 24 18.54 3.00 30.57
N PRO A 25 19.79 3.12 30.07
CA PRO A 25 20.20 2.36 28.90
C PRO A 25 19.87 0.88 29.12
N VAL A 26 19.09 0.31 28.22
CA VAL A 26 18.94 -1.13 28.13
C VAL A 26 20.32 -1.64 27.73
N VAL A 27 21.10 -2.08 28.71
CA VAL A 27 22.31 -2.84 28.44
C VAL A 27 21.83 -4.17 27.90
N ILE A 28 21.79 -4.29 26.57
CA ILE A 28 21.64 -5.58 25.91
C ILE A 28 22.99 -6.28 26.13
N ILE A 29 23.08 -7.02 27.22
CA ILE A 29 24.14 -8.00 27.41
C ILE A 29 23.90 -9.04 26.33
N HIS A 30 24.62 -8.91 25.21
CA HIS A 30 24.71 -10.00 24.25
C HIS A 30 25.54 -11.06 24.95
N ASP A 31 24.91 -12.17 25.32
CA ASP A 31 25.63 -13.34 25.77
C ASP A 31 26.50 -13.82 24.60
N GLU A 32 27.81 -13.60 24.70
CA GLU A 32 28.79 -13.84 23.63
C GLU A 32 28.89 -15.33 23.22
N ARG A 33 28.14 -16.23 23.89
CA ARG A 33 28.17 -17.69 23.66
C ARG A 33 27.05 -18.24 22.76
N GLU A 34 26.07 -17.42 22.35
CA GLU A 34 24.96 -17.80 21.44
C GLU A 34 25.13 -17.25 20.01
N MET A 35 26.36 -17.03 19.54
CA MET A 35 26.64 -16.67 18.14
C MET A 35 26.64 -17.92 17.24
N MET A 36 25.49 -18.55 17.05
CA MET A 36 25.23 -19.26 15.79
C MET A 36 25.25 -18.19 14.68
N LYS A 37 26.39 -18.05 13.98
CA LYS A 37 26.60 -17.03 12.96
C LYS A 37 25.74 -17.32 11.73
N HIS A 38 24.50 -16.84 11.74
CA HIS A 38 23.63 -16.77 10.58
C HIS A 38 24.33 -15.96 9.48
N ASN A 39 24.23 -16.39 8.23
CA ASN A 39 24.64 -15.58 7.08
C ASN A 39 23.57 -14.51 6.84
N HIS A 40 23.96 -13.24 6.86
CA HIS A 40 23.08 -12.15 6.41
C HIS A 40 23.28 -11.96 4.92
N VAL A 41 22.20 -12.10 4.15
CA VAL A 41 22.26 -12.07 2.69
C VAL A 41 21.33 -10.96 2.21
N GLY A 42 21.87 -10.06 1.39
CA GLY A 42 21.11 -9.02 0.73
C GLY A 42 21.08 -9.26 -0.76
N ILE A 43 19.88 -9.23 -1.34
CA ILE A 43 19.65 -9.52 -2.74
C ILE A 43 18.87 -8.40 -3.40
N ASP A 44 19.47 -7.81 -4.43
CA ASP A 44 18.75 -6.97 -5.38
C ASP A 44 18.37 -7.80 -6.61
N VAL A 45 17.10 -7.75 -7.01
CA VAL A 45 16.54 -8.63 -8.05
C VAL A 45 16.19 -7.85 -9.30
N SER A 46 16.80 -8.27 -10.41
CA SER A 46 16.53 -7.80 -11.76
C SER A 46 15.83 -8.88 -12.60
N ALA A 47 15.38 -8.50 -13.80
CA ALA A 47 14.60 -9.40 -14.66
C ALA A 47 15.34 -10.67 -15.09
N LYS A 48 16.66 -10.59 -15.32
CA LYS A 48 17.48 -11.72 -15.80
C LYS A 48 18.46 -12.27 -14.76
N THR A 49 18.82 -11.46 -13.78
CA THR A 49 19.85 -11.76 -12.79
C THR A 49 19.45 -11.19 -11.44
N PHE A 50 20.11 -11.63 -10.37
CA PHE A 50 20.03 -11.01 -9.07
C PHE A 50 21.43 -10.85 -8.48
N THR A 51 21.70 -9.67 -7.92
CA THR A 51 22.98 -9.30 -7.32
C THR A 51 22.93 -9.62 -5.84
N THR A 52 23.91 -10.38 -5.37
CA THR A 52 23.95 -10.92 -4.01
C THR A 52 25.20 -10.44 -3.27
N ILE A 53 25.02 -10.09 -2.00
CA ILE A 53 26.12 -9.95 -1.03
C ILE A 53 25.82 -10.82 0.17
N ILE A 54 26.83 -11.54 0.64
CA ILE A 54 26.77 -12.38 1.84
C ILE A 54 27.68 -11.79 2.90
N GLU A 55 27.14 -11.54 4.09
CA GLU A 55 27.88 -11.20 5.30
C GLU A 55 27.89 -12.41 6.24
N HIS A 56 29.09 -12.82 6.65
CA HIS A 56 29.29 -13.84 7.66
C HIS A 56 30.28 -13.33 8.70
N ALA A 57 29.89 -13.31 9.97
CA ALA A 57 30.77 -12.89 11.07
C ALA A 57 31.37 -11.47 10.90
N GLY A 58 30.66 -10.54 10.25
CA GLY A 58 31.15 -9.20 9.95
C GLY A 58 32.06 -9.09 8.72
N ALA A 59 32.37 -10.21 8.05
CA ALA A 59 33.07 -10.20 6.77
C ALA A 59 32.08 -10.32 5.60
N ARG A 60 32.21 -9.44 4.60
CA ARG A 60 31.36 -9.42 3.40
C ARG A 60 32.08 -9.99 2.19
N THR A 61 31.32 -10.66 1.33
CA THR A 61 31.77 -10.97 -0.02
C THR A 61 31.75 -9.73 -0.90
N GLU A 62 32.48 -9.76 -2.02
CA GLU A 62 32.16 -8.88 -3.14
C GLU A 62 30.75 -9.18 -3.66
N ALA A 63 30.14 -8.19 -4.31
CA ALA A 63 28.86 -8.39 -4.99
C ALA A 63 29.05 -9.32 -6.19
N PHE A 64 28.16 -10.30 -6.33
CA PHE A 64 28.18 -11.23 -7.44
C PHE A 64 26.77 -11.46 -7.99
N ASP A 65 26.70 -11.74 -9.28
CA ASP A 65 25.44 -11.98 -9.97
C ASP A 65 25.19 -13.46 -10.19
N LEU A 66 23.92 -13.85 -10.06
CA LEU A 66 23.41 -15.15 -10.43
C LEU A 66 22.22 -14.99 -11.39
N PRO A 67 21.98 -15.96 -12.29
CA PRO A 67 20.82 -15.91 -13.17
C PRO A 67 19.52 -16.02 -12.36
N ASN A 68 18.51 -15.24 -12.73
CA ASN A 68 17.18 -15.30 -12.12
C ASN A 68 16.39 -16.48 -12.68
N ASP A 69 16.85 -17.69 -12.37
CA ASP A 69 16.29 -18.95 -12.82
C ASP A 69 16.47 -20.06 -11.75
N PRO A 70 15.82 -21.23 -11.91
CA PRO A 70 15.95 -22.33 -10.94
C PRO A 70 17.38 -22.85 -10.72
N LYS A 71 18.30 -22.67 -11.69
CA LYS A 71 19.71 -23.06 -11.53
C LYS A 71 20.44 -22.07 -10.64
N GLY A 72 20.21 -20.77 -10.83
CA GLY A 72 20.71 -19.70 -9.99
C GLY A 72 20.23 -19.82 -8.55
N PHE A 73 18.94 -20.13 -8.34
CA PHE A 73 18.37 -20.32 -7.00
C PHE A 73 19.05 -21.47 -6.25
N LYS A 74 19.20 -22.64 -6.89
CA LYS A 74 19.89 -23.79 -6.31
C LYS A 74 21.35 -23.48 -5.98
N LYS A 75 22.03 -22.73 -6.85
CA LYS A 75 23.42 -22.31 -6.62
C LYS A 75 23.52 -21.39 -5.41
N LEU A 76 22.63 -20.40 -5.29
CA LEU A 76 22.58 -19.49 -4.15
C LEU A 76 22.34 -20.24 -2.84
N ILE A 77 21.29 -21.08 -2.76
CA ILE A 77 20.94 -21.87 -1.58
C ILE A 77 22.16 -22.66 -1.09
N ARG A 78 22.84 -23.36 -1.99
CA ARG A 78 24.05 -24.14 -1.65
C ARG A 78 25.18 -23.27 -1.09
N MET A 79 25.34 -22.04 -1.61
CA MET A 79 26.37 -21.12 -1.13
C MET A 79 26.06 -20.60 0.27
N ILE A 80 24.82 -20.16 0.51
CA ILE A 80 24.43 -19.52 1.77
C ILE A 80 24.19 -20.52 2.91
N THR A 81 23.97 -21.80 2.62
CA THR A 81 23.86 -22.87 3.64
C THR A 81 25.11 -23.75 3.72
N LYS A 82 26.21 -23.35 3.08
CA LYS A 82 27.47 -24.12 3.07
C LYS A 82 27.95 -24.36 4.51
N LYS A 83 28.54 -25.54 4.78
CA LYS A 83 29.00 -25.96 6.12
C LYS A 83 27.88 -26.04 7.18
N GLY A 84 26.61 -26.08 6.76
CA GLY A 84 25.48 -26.19 7.68
C GLY A 84 25.06 -24.86 8.30
N PHE A 85 25.54 -23.72 7.80
CA PHE A 85 25.07 -22.42 8.28
C PHE A 85 23.58 -22.21 7.99
N THR A 86 22.95 -21.45 8.88
CA THR A 86 21.65 -20.83 8.67
C THR A 86 21.84 -19.49 7.95
N ALA A 87 20.82 -19.01 7.25
CA ALA A 87 20.87 -17.73 6.53
C ALA A 87 19.59 -16.93 6.71
N GLN A 88 19.76 -15.61 6.90
CA GLN A 88 18.71 -14.61 6.88
C GLN A 88 18.85 -13.80 5.59
N VAL A 89 17.91 -14.01 4.68
CA VAL A 89 17.93 -13.43 3.35
C VAL A 89 16.93 -12.30 3.28
N VAL A 90 17.38 -11.10 2.93
CA VAL A 90 16.52 -9.96 2.63
C VAL A 90 16.54 -9.70 1.14
N LEU A 91 15.36 -9.56 0.55
CA LEU A 91 15.17 -9.14 -0.83
C LEU A 91 14.18 -7.99 -0.92
N GLU A 92 14.39 -7.07 -1.84
CA GLU A 92 13.43 -6.01 -2.12
C GLU A 92 12.23 -6.56 -2.90
N ALA A 93 11.01 -6.16 -2.53
CA ALA A 93 9.79 -6.56 -3.23
C ALA A 93 9.65 -5.88 -4.60
N THR A 94 10.40 -6.33 -5.62
CA THR A 94 10.38 -5.79 -6.99
C THR A 94 9.51 -6.64 -7.91
N GLY A 95 8.18 -6.50 -7.79
CA GLY A 95 7.21 -7.14 -8.70
C GLY A 95 7.34 -8.66 -8.80
N ASN A 96 6.96 -9.24 -9.95
CA ASN A 96 6.94 -10.69 -10.15
C ASN A 96 8.35 -11.32 -10.19
N TYR A 97 9.40 -10.57 -10.56
CA TYR A 97 10.76 -11.11 -10.73
C TYR A 97 11.40 -11.60 -9.43
N SER A 98 10.99 -11.04 -8.29
CA SER A 98 11.48 -11.40 -6.95
C SER A 98 10.74 -12.59 -6.34
N LEU A 99 9.52 -12.90 -6.81
CA LEU A 99 8.63 -13.85 -6.16
C LEU A 99 9.15 -15.30 -6.24
N ASP A 100 9.58 -15.73 -7.42
CA ASP A 100 10.07 -17.11 -7.62
C ASP A 100 11.32 -17.40 -6.78
N LEU A 101 12.23 -16.42 -6.70
CA LEU A 101 13.40 -16.49 -5.84
C LEU A 101 13.01 -16.56 -4.35
N ALA A 102 12.10 -15.69 -3.90
CA ALA A 102 11.62 -15.67 -2.52
C ALA A 102 10.96 -17.00 -2.13
N LEU A 103 10.13 -17.57 -3.00
CA LEU A 103 9.49 -18.87 -2.81
C LEU A 103 10.52 -20.01 -2.76
N ALA A 104 11.51 -20.00 -3.65
CA ALA A 104 12.56 -21.01 -3.67
C ALA A 104 13.42 -20.98 -2.39
N LEU A 105 13.75 -19.79 -1.90
CA LEU A 105 14.49 -19.60 -0.66
C LEU A 105 13.67 -19.99 0.57
N HIS A 106 12.40 -19.61 0.63
CA HIS A 106 11.50 -19.97 1.74
C HIS A 106 11.31 -21.48 1.88
N ARG A 107 11.26 -22.21 0.75
CA ARG A 107 11.14 -23.68 0.74
C ARG A 107 12.43 -24.39 1.15
N ALA A 108 13.57 -23.71 1.16
CA ALA A 108 14.85 -24.31 1.48
C ALA A 108 15.06 -24.35 2.99
N ASN A 109 15.59 -25.46 3.48
CA ASN A 109 15.86 -25.61 4.92
C ASN A 109 16.98 -24.67 5.37
N ARG A 110 16.94 -24.22 6.64
CA ARG A 110 17.92 -23.31 7.25
C ARG A 110 17.96 -21.88 6.68
N ILE A 111 16.96 -21.49 5.90
CA ILE A 111 16.87 -20.14 5.33
C ILE A 111 15.60 -19.47 5.83
N GLU A 112 15.76 -18.27 6.38
CA GLU A 112 14.67 -17.35 6.65
C GLU A 112 14.71 -16.24 5.61
N VAL A 113 13.53 -15.86 5.10
CA VAL A 113 13.41 -14.84 4.05
C VAL A 113 12.65 -13.65 4.61
N MET A 114 13.10 -12.44 4.33
CA MET A 114 12.36 -11.20 4.49
C MET A 114 12.18 -10.54 3.13
N VAL A 115 10.94 -10.21 2.80
CA VAL A 115 10.61 -9.42 1.60
C VAL A 115 10.38 -7.99 2.03
N ALA A 116 11.41 -7.16 1.87
CA ALA A 116 11.41 -5.78 2.34
C ALA A 116 10.64 -4.86 1.38
N ASN A 117 9.93 -3.89 1.96
CA ASN A 117 9.24 -2.86 1.18
C ASN A 117 10.27 -1.99 0.42
N PRO A 118 10.17 -1.85 -0.91
CA PRO A 118 11.01 -0.95 -1.72
C PRO A 118 11.20 0.43 -1.13
N ARG A 119 10.13 0.99 -0.54
CA ARG A 119 10.16 2.31 0.08
C ARG A 119 10.97 2.33 1.37
N ALA A 120 10.91 1.26 2.17
CA ALA A 120 11.69 1.16 3.39
C ALA A 120 13.18 1.06 3.05
N ILE A 121 13.54 0.24 2.06
CA ILE A 121 14.91 0.14 1.54
C ILE A 121 15.38 1.50 0.99
N ALA A 122 14.57 2.19 0.18
CA ALA A 122 14.92 3.50 -0.36
C ALA A 122 15.12 4.58 0.72
N LEU A 123 14.26 4.62 1.74
CA LEU A 123 14.40 5.56 2.87
C LEU A 123 15.64 5.24 3.71
N PHE A 124 15.92 3.96 3.95
CA PHE A 124 17.12 3.52 4.64
C PHE A 124 18.39 3.89 3.85
N ALA A 125 18.40 3.65 2.54
CA ALA A 125 19.49 4.03 1.65
C ALA A 125 19.78 5.54 1.68
N ALA A 126 18.73 6.37 1.71
CA ALA A 126 18.86 7.81 1.82
C ALA A 126 19.45 8.25 3.17
N ALA A 127 18.98 7.65 4.27
CA ALA A 127 19.53 7.89 5.61
C ALA A 127 20.99 7.42 5.73
N TYR A 128 21.38 6.39 4.97
CA TYR A 128 22.74 5.88 4.88
C TYR A 128 23.69 6.77 4.04
N LEU A 129 23.24 7.95 3.60
CA LEU A 129 24.03 8.98 2.88
C LEU A 129 24.73 8.47 1.61
N ARG A 130 24.00 7.71 0.78
CA ARG A 130 24.53 7.26 -0.53
C ARG A 130 24.76 8.42 -1.49
N ARG A 131 25.91 8.37 -2.18
CA ARG A 131 26.29 9.33 -3.23
C ARG A 131 26.03 8.83 -4.66
N SER A 132 25.90 7.51 -4.87
CA SER A 132 25.68 6.89 -6.19
C SER A 132 24.76 5.67 -6.11
N LYS A 133 24.20 5.28 -7.26
CA LYS A 133 23.31 4.12 -7.42
C LYS A 133 23.96 3.09 -8.35
N THR A 134 24.25 1.90 -7.83
CA THR A 134 24.71 0.73 -8.59
C THR A 134 24.13 -0.52 -7.95
N ASP A 135 23.93 -1.60 -8.70
CA ASP A 135 23.33 -2.85 -8.20
C ASP A 135 24.13 -3.45 -7.03
N ALA A 136 25.47 -3.37 -7.11
CA ALA A 136 26.36 -3.77 -6.02
C ALA A 136 26.19 -2.92 -4.74
N LEU A 137 25.96 -1.61 -4.91
CA LEU A 137 25.59 -0.78 -3.77
C LEU A 137 24.21 -1.23 -3.30
N ASP A 138 23.18 -1.31 -4.14
CA ASP A 138 21.82 -1.66 -3.72
C ASP A 138 21.78 -2.97 -2.90
N ALA A 139 22.46 -4.03 -3.34
CA ALA A 139 22.63 -5.26 -2.54
C ALA A 139 23.32 -5.02 -1.18
N ASN A 140 24.31 -4.14 -1.09
CA ASN A 140 24.99 -3.79 0.17
C ASN A 140 24.05 -3.06 1.14
N VAL A 141 23.16 -2.20 0.65
CA VAL A 141 22.14 -1.55 1.51
C VAL A 141 21.19 -2.58 2.06
N ILE A 142 20.84 -3.60 1.27
CA ILE A 142 19.94 -4.65 1.71
C ILE A 142 20.60 -5.52 2.79
N VAL A 143 21.91 -5.80 2.68
CA VAL A 143 22.66 -6.45 3.78
C VAL A 143 22.68 -5.56 5.03
N GLU A 144 23.00 -4.27 4.90
CA GLU A 144 22.98 -3.34 6.04
C GLU A 144 21.58 -3.20 6.66
N PHE A 145 20.53 -3.30 5.85
CA PHE A 145 19.16 -3.31 6.33
C PHE A 145 18.90 -4.58 7.15
N SER A 146 19.34 -5.75 6.65
CA SER A 146 19.24 -7.04 7.34
C SER A 146 19.90 -7.04 8.72
N THR A 147 21.06 -6.40 8.86
CA THR A 147 21.82 -6.39 10.11
C THR A 147 21.32 -5.37 11.13
N ARG A 148 20.64 -4.30 10.70
CA ARG A 148 20.24 -3.18 11.57
C ARG A 148 18.75 -3.14 11.91
N MET A 149 17.90 -3.70 11.06
CA MET A 149 16.46 -3.69 11.26
C MET A 149 15.99 -5.00 11.89
N PRO A 150 14.89 -4.98 12.67
CA PRO A 150 14.29 -6.21 13.16
C PRO A 150 13.97 -7.16 12.00
N PHE A 151 14.37 -8.43 12.13
CA PHE A 151 14.11 -9.42 11.10
C PHE A 151 12.66 -9.93 11.18
N GLU A 152 11.87 -9.63 10.16
CA GLU A 152 10.50 -10.12 9.99
C GLU A 152 10.46 -11.22 8.91
N THR A 153 10.23 -12.46 9.34
CA THR A 153 10.14 -13.60 8.43
C THR A 153 8.90 -13.49 7.54
N TRP A 154 9.13 -13.50 6.23
CA TRP A 154 8.12 -13.49 5.20
C TRP A 154 7.30 -14.79 5.22
N LYS A 155 5.98 -14.62 5.30
CA LYS A 155 5.00 -15.69 5.14
C LYS A 155 4.45 -15.61 3.71
N PRO A 156 4.80 -16.55 2.82
CA PRO A 156 4.28 -16.52 1.47
C PRO A 156 2.76 -16.74 1.48
N PRO A 157 2.01 -16.04 0.63
CA PRO A 157 0.64 -16.39 0.33
C PRO A 157 0.55 -17.79 -0.27
N GLU A 158 -0.63 -18.40 -0.13
CA GLU A 158 -0.94 -19.70 -0.70
C GLU A 158 -1.01 -19.58 -2.24
N ALA A 159 -0.67 -20.65 -2.97
CA ALA A 159 -0.49 -20.61 -4.43
C ALA A 159 -1.77 -20.13 -5.16
N HIS A 160 -2.93 -20.61 -4.72
CA HIS A 160 -4.23 -20.24 -5.28
C HIS A 160 -4.55 -18.74 -5.09
N CYS A 161 -3.98 -18.06 -4.10
CA CYS A 161 -4.12 -16.61 -3.97
C CYS A 161 -3.42 -15.86 -5.12
N PHE A 162 -2.25 -16.36 -5.55
CA PHE A 162 -1.54 -15.78 -6.69
C PHE A 162 -2.30 -15.99 -8.00
N ASP A 163 -2.89 -17.16 -8.20
CA ASP A 163 -3.69 -17.47 -9.38
C ASP A 163 -4.92 -16.56 -9.49
N LEU A 164 -5.67 -16.39 -8.39
CA LEU A 164 -6.80 -15.46 -8.34
C LEU A 164 -6.36 -14.03 -8.70
N ARG A 165 -5.22 -13.58 -8.16
CA ARG A 165 -4.66 -12.25 -8.48
C ARG A 165 -4.26 -12.11 -9.94
N ALA A 166 -3.66 -13.14 -10.53
CA ALA A 166 -3.30 -13.15 -11.94
C ALA A 166 -4.54 -13.04 -12.83
N ILE A 167 -5.58 -13.84 -12.55
CA ILE A 167 -6.87 -13.80 -13.25
C ILE A 167 -7.51 -12.40 -13.11
N SER A 168 -7.61 -11.89 -11.88
CA SER A 168 -8.19 -10.58 -11.57
C SER A 168 -7.48 -9.42 -12.30
N ARG A 169 -6.14 -9.39 -12.27
CA ARG A 169 -5.34 -8.39 -13.01
C ARG A 169 -5.51 -8.50 -14.52
N ARG A 170 -5.69 -9.72 -15.03
CA ARG A 170 -5.98 -9.93 -16.46
C ARG A 170 -7.37 -9.40 -16.84
N ILE A 171 -8.39 -9.65 -16.01
CA ILE A 171 -9.73 -9.05 -16.16
C ILE A 171 -9.62 -7.53 -16.22
N GLU A 172 -8.87 -6.92 -15.31
CA GLU A 172 -8.61 -5.49 -15.29
C GLU A 172 -7.98 -4.98 -16.60
N ALA A 173 -6.93 -5.66 -17.08
CA ALA A 173 -6.23 -5.27 -18.30
C ALA A 173 -7.16 -5.33 -19.52
N LEU A 174 -7.94 -6.40 -19.65
CA LEU A 174 -8.92 -6.54 -20.74
C LEU A 174 -10.05 -5.52 -20.64
N THR A 175 -10.51 -5.22 -19.43
CA THR A 175 -11.52 -4.17 -19.21
C THR A 175 -10.99 -2.82 -19.67
N LYS A 176 -9.74 -2.49 -19.34
CA LYS A 176 -9.09 -1.25 -19.80
C LYS A 176 -9.03 -1.19 -21.33
N ASN A 177 -8.64 -2.29 -21.98
CA ASN A 177 -8.60 -2.37 -23.44
C ASN A 177 -10.00 -2.20 -24.05
N SER A 178 -11.02 -2.87 -23.49
CA SER A 178 -12.41 -2.74 -23.95
C SER A 178 -12.91 -1.30 -23.84
N THR A 179 -12.64 -0.62 -22.72
CA THR A 179 -12.96 0.81 -22.55
C THR A 179 -12.22 1.68 -23.58
N GLN A 180 -10.96 1.37 -23.88
CA GLN A 180 -10.21 2.11 -24.90
C GLN A 180 -10.83 1.97 -26.28
N GLU A 181 -11.24 0.75 -26.68
CA GLU A 181 -11.92 0.52 -27.96
C GLU A 181 -13.30 1.18 -28.01
N LYS A 182 -14.08 1.13 -26.91
CA LYS A 182 -15.37 1.85 -26.81
C LYS A 182 -15.19 3.35 -26.96
N ASN A 183 -14.15 3.92 -26.35
CA ASN A 183 -13.83 5.34 -26.49
C ASN A 183 -13.42 5.69 -27.93
N ARG A 184 -12.69 4.81 -28.62
CA ARG A 184 -12.36 4.98 -30.06
C ARG A 184 -13.62 4.95 -30.91
N LEU A 185 -14.52 3.99 -30.68
CA LEU A 185 -15.80 3.88 -31.37
C LEU A 185 -16.64 5.15 -31.19
N HIS A 186 -16.75 5.64 -29.95
CA HIS A 186 -17.48 6.88 -29.64
C HIS A 186 -16.83 8.10 -30.29
N ALA A 187 -15.51 8.26 -30.20
CA ALA A 187 -14.81 9.39 -30.81
C ALA A 187 -14.97 9.39 -32.34
N ALA A 188 -14.96 8.20 -32.94
CA ALA A 188 -15.09 8.07 -34.39
C ALA A 188 -16.54 8.14 -34.88
N ALA A 189 -17.54 7.87 -34.03
CA ALA A 189 -18.95 8.16 -34.34
C ALA A 189 -19.24 9.67 -34.46
N THR A 190 -18.42 10.53 -33.85
CA THR A 190 -18.47 11.98 -34.02
C THR A 190 -17.90 12.44 -35.37
N PHE A 191 -17.13 11.59 -36.06
CA PHE A 191 -16.48 11.89 -37.33
C PHE A 191 -17.25 11.23 -38.48
N ASN A 192 -17.93 12.03 -39.31
CA ASN A 192 -18.82 11.54 -40.37
C ASN A 192 -18.12 10.73 -41.49
N GLU A 193 -16.80 10.76 -41.60
CA GLU A 193 -16.06 10.06 -42.67
C GLU A 193 -15.47 8.72 -42.23
N MET A 194 -15.77 8.21 -41.03
CA MET A 194 -15.31 6.87 -40.66
C MET A 194 -15.98 5.80 -41.54
N THR A 195 -15.15 4.94 -42.14
CA THR A 195 -15.63 3.81 -42.95
C THR A 195 -16.27 2.72 -42.09
N ASP A 196 -17.31 2.08 -42.61
CA ASP A 196 -17.99 0.95 -41.95
C ASP A 196 -17.05 -0.22 -41.67
N VAL A 197 -15.99 -0.37 -42.47
CA VAL A 197 -14.94 -1.38 -42.26
C VAL A 197 -14.25 -1.20 -40.91
N VAL A 198 -13.81 0.02 -40.60
CA VAL A 198 -13.12 0.32 -39.33
C VAL A 198 -14.08 0.22 -38.15
N ARG A 199 -15.32 0.71 -38.33
CA ARG A 199 -16.37 0.59 -37.30
C ARG A 199 -16.62 -0.87 -36.92
N ASN A 200 -16.85 -1.72 -37.92
CA ASN A 200 -17.13 -3.14 -37.70
C ASN A 200 -15.94 -3.86 -37.05
N ASP A 201 -14.70 -3.55 -37.43
CA ASP A 201 -13.50 -4.11 -36.79
C ASP A 201 -13.44 -3.77 -35.28
N ILE A 202 -13.66 -2.50 -34.93
CA ILE A 202 -13.69 -2.05 -33.52
C ILE A 202 -14.80 -2.77 -32.75
N GLU A 203 -16.00 -2.89 -33.31
CA GLU A 203 -17.13 -3.58 -32.68
C GLU A 203 -16.86 -5.09 -32.50
N VAL A 204 -16.25 -5.74 -33.48
CA VAL A 204 -15.81 -7.15 -33.36
C VAL A 204 -14.77 -7.30 -32.25
N ASN A 205 -13.82 -6.38 -32.16
CA ASN A 205 -12.80 -6.39 -31.11
C ASN A 205 -13.41 -6.17 -29.72
N ILE A 206 -14.34 -5.21 -29.56
CA ILE A 206 -15.08 -4.99 -28.30
C ILE A 206 -15.80 -6.28 -27.88
N ARG A 207 -16.58 -6.91 -28.78
CA ARG A 207 -17.27 -8.18 -28.51
C ARG A 207 -16.32 -9.31 -28.15
N HIS A 208 -15.14 -9.35 -28.77
CA HIS A 208 -14.10 -10.34 -28.43
C HIS A 208 -13.52 -10.11 -27.03
N LEU A 209 -13.21 -8.86 -26.67
CA LEU A 209 -12.69 -8.50 -25.35
C LEU A 209 -13.72 -8.78 -24.25
N GLU A 210 -14.99 -8.43 -24.46
CA GLU A 210 -16.07 -8.67 -23.50
C GLU A 210 -16.29 -10.17 -23.22
N ARG A 211 -16.32 -11.00 -24.26
CA ARG A 211 -16.40 -12.47 -24.09
C ARG A 211 -15.24 -13.02 -23.28
N ARG A 212 -14.03 -12.50 -23.48
CA ARG A 212 -12.84 -12.92 -22.72
C ARG A 212 -12.88 -12.47 -21.26
N ILE A 213 -13.39 -11.26 -21.00
CA ILE A 213 -13.60 -10.76 -19.64
C ILE A 213 -14.57 -11.69 -18.91
N GLU A 214 -15.69 -12.04 -19.54
CA GLU A 214 -16.69 -12.88 -18.90
C GLU A 214 -16.19 -14.30 -18.64
N ARG A 215 -15.48 -14.89 -19.61
CA ARG A 215 -14.81 -16.18 -19.40
C ARG A 215 -13.85 -16.17 -18.20
N LEU A 216 -13.08 -15.10 -18.03
CA LEU A 216 -12.15 -15.00 -16.91
C LEU A 216 -12.86 -14.75 -15.57
N ARG A 217 -14.02 -14.08 -15.59
CA ARG A 217 -14.86 -13.95 -14.39
C ARG A 217 -15.43 -15.29 -13.96
N GLU A 218 -15.90 -16.09 -14.91
CA GLU A 218 -16.34 -17.46 -14.65
C GLU A 218 -15.23 -18.28 -13.99
N GLN A 219 -14.04 -18.28 -14.58
CA GLN A 219 -12.87 -18.97 -14.03
C GLN A 219 -12.47 -18.44 -12.65
N ALA A 220 -12.55 -17.13 -12.41
CA ALA A 220 -12.28 -16.57 -11.09
C ALA A 220 -13.29 -17.06 -10.04
N ARG A 221 -14.56 -17.23 -10.42
CA ARG A 221 -15.62 -17.69 -9.53
C ARG A 221 -15.48 -19.19 -9.23
N GLU A 222 -15.22 -20.00 -10.25
CA GLU A 222 -14.89 -21.41 -10.10
C GLU A 222 -13.69 -21.57 -9.15
N HIS A 223 -12.61 -20.84 -9.40
CA HIS A 223 -11.40 -20.85 -8.56
C HIS A 223 -11.67 -20.41 -7.11
N ILE A 224 -12.54 -19.42 -6.89
CA ILE A 224 -12.96 -19.01 -5.54
C ILE A 224 -13.75 -20.14 -4.86
N ALA A 225 -14.68 -20.78 -5.56
CA ALA A 225 -15.52 -21.86 -5.02
C ALA A 225 -14.71 -23.14 -4.71
N GLU A 226 -13.64 -23.40 -5.46
CA GLU A 226 -12.73 -24.53 -5.20
C GLU A 226 -11.94 -24.38 -3.89
N HIS A 227 -11.78 -23.16 -3.37
CA HIS A 227 -10.93 -22.86 -2.21
C HIS A 227 -11.76 -22.28 -1.05
N PRO A 228 -12.04 -23.05 0.02
CA PRO A 228 -12.96 -22.63 1.09
C PRO A 228 -12.57 -21.36 1.85
N ASP A 229 -11.28 -21.04 1.93
CA ASP A 229 -10.78 -19.80 2.55
C ASP A 229 -11.11 -18.58 1.68
N LEU A 230 -10.95 -18.69 0.36
CA LEU A 230 -11.34 -17.65 -0.60
C LEU A 230 -12.86 -17.50 -0.66
N GLU A 231 -13.60 -18.60 -0.74
CA GLU A 231 -15.07 -18.58 -0.82
C GLU A 231 -15.67 -17.86 0.41
N ARG A 232 -15.22 -18.23 1.61
CA ARG A 232 -15.68 -17.58 2.85
C ARG A 232 -15.37 -16.09 2.85
N ALA A 233 -14.15 -15.70 2.49
CA ALA A 233 -13.76 -14.30 2.42
C ALA A 233 -14.57 -13.54 1.35
N PHE A 234 -14.85 -14.17 0.21
CA PHE A 234 -15.65 -13.61 -0.87
C PHE A 234 -17.09 -13.34 -0.44
N LEU A 235 -17.74 -14.31 0.23
CA LEU A 235 -19.10 -14.16 0.76
C LEU A 235 -19.20 -13.02 1.78
N HIS A 236 -18.20 -12.89 2.66
CA HIS A 236 -18.14 -11.76 3.58
C HIS A 236 -17.97 -10.43 2.85
N LEU A 237 -17.12 -10.37 1.83
CA LEU A 237 -16.90 -9.17 1.01
C LEU A 237 -18.17 -8.74 0.27
N THR A 238 -18.86 -9.67 -0.39
CA THR A 238 -20.06 -9.36 -1.21
C THR A 238 -21.31 -9.09 -0.37
N SER A 239 -21.29 -9.44 0.93
CA SER A 239 -22.33 -9.01 1.87
C SER A 239 -22.32 -7.50 2.14
N ILE A 240 -21.20 -6.82 1.85
CA ILE A 240 -21.06 -5.37 2.05
C ILE A 240 -21.84 -4.63 0.95
N LYS A 241 -22.74 -3.75 1.36
CA LYS A 241 -23.51 -2.91 0.44
C LYS A 241 -22.57 -2.09 -0.48
N GLY A 242 -22.74 -2.27 -1.79
CA GLY A 242 -21.91 -1.63 -2.82
C GLY A 242 -20.79 -2.51 -3.36
N VAL A 243 -20.43 -3.60 -2.69
CA VAL A 243 -19.46 -4.58 -3.20
C VAL A 243 -20.19 -5.67 -3.96
N ALA A 244 -20.23 -5.54 -5.28
CA ALA A 244 -20.74 -6.58 -6.18
C ALA A 244 -19.63 -7.56 -6.60
N GLU A 245 -20.00 -8.68 -7.23
CA GLU A 245 -19.09 -9.76 -7.66
C GLU A 245 -17.80 -9.25 -8.32
N ALA A 246 -17.89 -8.39 -9.34
CA ALA A 246 -16.72 -7.91 -10.06
C ALA A 246 -15.74 -7.12 -9.16
N ALA A 247 -16.26 -6.29 -8.25
CA ALA A 247 -15.43 -5.57 -7.29
C ALA A 247 -14.93 -6.50 -6.18
N GLY A 248 -15.76 -7.45 -5.73
CA GLY A 248 -15.42 -8.47 -4.75
C GLY A 248 -14.23 -9.31 -5.21
N ILE A 249 -14.22 -9.78 -6.46
CA ILE A 249 -13.10 -10.54 -7.06
C ILE A 249 -11.83 -9.68 -7.04
N GLN A 250 -11.92 -8.41 -7.46
CA GLN A 250 -10.76 -7.52 -7.50
C GLN A 250 -10.19 -7.20 -6.12
N ILE A 251 -11.06 -6.94 -5.15
CA ILE A 251 -10.66 -6.66 -3.77
C ILE A 251 -10.05 -7.93 -3.16
N LEU A 252 -10.74 -9.07 -3.23
CA LEU A 252 -10.27 -10.34 -2.68
C LEU A 252 -8.90 -10.74 -3.24
N ALA A 253 -8.73 -10.64 -4.56
CA ALA A 253 -7.48 -10.94 -5.25
C ALA A 253 -6.27 -10.14 -4.75
N GLU A 254 -6.46 -8.88 -4.37
CA GLU A 254 -5.38 -8.03 -3.87
C GLU A 254 -5.18 -8.13 -2.35
N LEU A 255 -6.20 -8.56 -1.60
CA LEU A 255 -6.11 -8.78 -0.16
C LEU A 255 -5.59 -10.18 0.20
N SER A 256 -5.87 -11.20 -0.61
CA SER A 256 -5.50 -12.61 -0.34
C SER A 256 -3.99 -12.86 -0.35
N ILE A 257 -3.22 -11.97 -0.96
CA ILE A 257 -1.75 -12.00 -1.01
C ILE A 257 -1.08 -11.25 0.14
N LEU A 258 -1.85 -10.69 1.06
CA LEU A 258 -1.34 -9.89 2.17
C LEU A 258 -1.33 -10.68 3.49
N PRO A 259 -0.43 -10.34 4.43
CA PRO A 259 -0.38 -10.99 5.73
C PRO A 259 -1.73 -10.88 6.48
N LYS A 260 -2.20 -12.01 7.03
CA LYS A 260 -3.49 -12.11 7.74
C LYS A 260 -3.51 -11.33 9.08
N ASP A 261 -2.34 -11.01 9.62
CA ASP A 261 -2.11 -10.32 10.90
C ASP A 261 -1.98 -8.79 10.79
N MET A 262 -2.23 -8.21 9.61
CA MET A 262 -2.22 -6.76 9.41
C MET A 262 -3.35 -6.05 10.16
N ASP A 263 -3.02 -4.92 10.78
CA ASP A 263 -4.01 -4.02 11.39
C ASP A 263 -4.76 -3.20 10.32
N VAL A 264 -5.91 -2.63 10.71
CA VAL A 264 -6.77 -1.82 9.82
C VAL A 264 -6.01 -0.64 9.19
N ARG A 265 -5.08 -0.01 9.92
CA ARG A 265 -4.31 1.13 9.42
C ARG A 265 -3.30 0.69 8.36
N GLN A 266 -2.70 -0.48 8.52
CA GLN A 266 -1.79 -1.10 7.56
C GLN A 266 -2.55 -1.47 6.27
N TRP A 267 -3.76 -2.02 6.36
CA TRP A 267 -4.62 -2.27 5.18
C TRP A 267 -4.94 -0.98 4.43
N VAL A 268 -5.34 0.08 5.15
CA VAL A 268 -5.66 1.40 4.59
C VAL A 268 -4.43 2.05 3.93
N ALA A 269 -3.27 1.99 4.58
CA ALA A 269 -2.01 2.48 4.02
C ALA A 269 -1.57 1.66 2.81
N HIS A 270 -1.77 0.34 2.83
CA HIS A 270 -1.48 -0.54 1.68
C HIS A 270 -2.37 -0.19 0.47
N ALA A 271 -3.65 0.12 0.67
CA ALA A 271 -4.50 0.63 -0.40
C ALA A 271 -4.10 2.05 -0.86
N GLY A 272 -3.37 2.81 -0.04
CA GLY A 272 -2.97 4.18 -0.32
C GLY A 272 -4.14 5.16 -0.32
N ILE A 273 -5.17 4.86 0.48
CA ILE A 273 -6.35 5.69 0.72
C ILE A 273 -6.27 6.49 2.03
N ASP A 274 -5.16 6.36 2.76
CA ASP A 274 -4.85 7.13 3.95
C ASP A 274 -4.69 8.63 3.61
N PRO A 275 -5.26 9.53 4.44
CA PRO A 275 -5.11 10.97 4.23
C PRO A 275 -3.70 11.43 4.59
N MET A 276 -3.04 12.14 3.67
CA MET A 276 -1.82 12.90 3.94
C MET A 276 -2.18 14.30 4.42
N GLN A 277 -1.81 14.60 5.66
CA GLN A 277 -1.88 15.95 6.22
C GLN A 277 -0.58 16.71 5.92
N PHE A 278 -0.71 17.97 5.51
CA PHE A 278 0.41 18.88 5.34
C PHE A 278 0.31 19.97 6.42
N GLN A 279 1.02 19.79 7.52
CA GLN A 279 1.21 20.83 8.52
C GLN A 279 2.66 21.33 8.44
N SER A 280 2.92 22.29 7.56
CA SER A 280 4.17 23.06 7.54
C SER A 280 3.84 24.54 7.81
N GLY A 281 4.66 25.22 8.61
CA GLY A 281 4.44 26.58 9.10
C GLY A 281 3.98 27.60 8.05
N THR A 282 3.29 28.63 8.55
CA THR A 282 2.59 29.75 7.88
C THR A 282 1.54 29.42 6.80
N SER A 283 1.47 28.18 6.31
CA SER A 283 0.40 27.69 5.41
C SER A 283 -0.41 26.59 6.10
N VAL A 284 -1.32 26.98 6.99
CA VAL A 284 -1.93 26.06 7.97
C VAL A 284 -3.07 25.19 7.40
N ASN A 285 -3.59 25.43 6.20
CA ASN A 285 -4.81 24.75 5.72
C ASN A 285 -4.75 24.31 4.25
N LYS A 286 -3.78 23.47 3.86
CA LYS A 286 -3.89 22.77 2.56
C LYS A 286 -4.90 21.61 2.68
N PRO A 287 -5.82 21.43 1.71
CA PRO A 287 -6.73 20.29 1.72
C PRO A 287 -5.96 18.98 1.80
N SER A 288 -6.32 18.11 2.75
CA SER A 288 -5.74 16.78 2.85
C SER A 288 -6.03 15.99 1.58
N ARG A 289 -5.00 15.36 1.01
CA ARG A 289 -5.14 14.46 -0.15
C ARG A 289 -4.84 13.04 0.30
N ILE A 290 -5.48 12.05 -0.32
CA ILE A 290 -5.06 10.66 -0.12
C ILE A 290 -3.60 10.47 -0.58
N SER A 291 -2.89 9.54 0.06
CA SER A 291 -1.46 9.33 -0.21
C SER A 291 -1.17 8.89 -1.64
N ARG A 292 -2.06 8.07 -2.23
CA ARG A 292 -1.87 7.41 -3.54
C ARG A 292 -0.59 6.56 -3.63
N ARG A 293 0.03 6.26 -2.49
CA ARG A 293 1.35 5.60 -2.37
C ARG A 293 1.25 4.07 -2.30
N GLY A 294 0.03 3.55 -2.14
CA GLY A 294 -0.27 2.12 -2.05
C GLY A 294 -0.77 1.50 -3.36
N ASN A 295 -1.24 0.25 -3.26
CA ASN A 295 -1.72 -0.60 -4.34
C ASN A 295 -2.83 0.07 -5.17
N VAL A 296 -2.51 0.36 -6.43
CA VAL A 296 -3.41 1.05 -7.37
C VAL A 296 -4.61 0.19 -7.74
N HIS A 297 -4.43 -1.14 -7.84
CA HIS A 297 -5.50 -2.09 -8.18
C HIS A 297 -6.56 -2.10 -7.08
N LEU A 298 -6.12 -2.30 -5.84
CA LEU A 298 -7.01 -2.30 -4.67
C LEU A 298 -7.73 -0.95 -4.51
N ARG A 299 -7.01 0.17 -4.62
CA ARG A 299 -7.60 1.51 -4.54
C ARG A 299 -8.68 1.74 -5.59
N ARG A 300 -8.44 1.29 -6.82
CA ARG A 300 -9.39 1.43 -7.93
C ARG A 300 -10.62 0.53 -7.71
N ALA A 301 -10.42 -0.70 -7.24
CA ALA A 301 -11.49 -1.65 -6.94
C ALA A 301 -12.42 -1.16 -5.83
N LEU A 302 -11.90 -0.41 -4.85
CA LEU A 302 -12.69 0.15 -3.75
C LEU A 302 -13.50 1.40 -4.12
N PHE A 303 -13.17 2.09 -5.22
CA PHE A 303 -13.75 3.40 -5.53
C PHE A 303 -15.26 3.35 -5.82
N LEU A 304 -15.68 2.50 -6.77
CA LEU A 304 -17.09 2.37 -7.14
C LEU A 304 -17.94 1.80 -5.98
N PRO A 305 -17.52 0.74 -5.26
CA PRO A 305 -18.23 0.27 -4.08
C PRO A 305 -18.43 1.35 -3.02
N ALA A 306 -17.40 2.16 -2.75
CA ALA A 306 -17.50 3.25 -1.78
C ALA A 306 -18.52 4.32 -2.20
N LEU A 307 -18.60 4.65 -3.50
CA LEU A 307 -19.60 5.59 -4.01
C LEU A 307 -21.03 5.05 -3.86
N VAL A 308 -21.24 3.77 -4.18
CA VAL A 308 -22.55 3.11 -4.03
C VAL A 308 -22.94 3.05 -2.55
N ALA A 309 -22.01 2.66 -1.67
CA ALA A 309 -22.24 2.64 -0.22
C ALA A 309 -22.58 4.04 0.32
N ALA A 310 -21.88 5.10 -0.13
CA ALA A 310 -22.15 6.47 0.30
C ALA A 310 -23.51 7.01 -0.14
N GLN A 311 -24.16 6.40 -1.14
CA GLN A 311 -25.49 6.78 -1.61
C GLN A 311 -26.61 5.95 -0.96
N HIS A 312 -26.35 4.67 -0.68
CA HIS A 312 -27.40 3.73 -0.32
C HIS A 312 -27.27 3.15 1.10
N GLU A 313 -26.11 3.22 1.75
CA GLU A 313 -25.92 2.72 3.12
C GLU A 313 -26.07 3.87 4.13
N PRO A 314 -27.09 3.87 5.01
CA PRO A 314 -27.39 5.01 5.88
C PRO A 314 -26.19 5.47 6.73
N HIS A 315 -25.44 4.54 7.31
CA HIS A 315 -24.28 4.85 8.15
C HIS A 315 -23.14 5.50 7.36
N VAL A 316 -22.83 4.96 6.17
CA VAL A 316 -21.79 5.51 5.29
C VAL A 316 -22.22 6.86 4.73
N THR A 317 -23.50 7.02 4.39
CA THR A 317 -24.08 8.27 3.91
C THR A 317 -23.95 9.38 4.96
N ALA A 318 -24.31 9.10 6.22
CA ALA A 318 -24.17 10.05 7.32
C ALA A 318 -22.72 10.47 7.54
N PHE A 319 -21.80 9.51 7.51
CA PHE A 319 -20.37 9.76 7.63
C PHE A 319 -19.82 10.61 6.47
N TYR A 320 -20.19 10.28 5.23
CA TYR A 320 -19.78 11.01 4.03
C TYR A 320 -20.25 12.46 4.08
N ARG A 321 -21.54 12.70 4.37
CA ARG A 321 -22.11 14.04 4.47
C ARG A 321 -21.42 14.89 5.53
N THR A 322 -21.18 14.33 6.72
CA THR A 322 -20.52 15.04 7.83
C THR A 322 -19.14 15.58 7.43
N ARG A 323 -18.36 14.79 6.67
CA ARG A 323 -17.03 15.19 6.19
C ARG A 323 -17.07 16.11 4.97
N SER A 324 -18.05 15.98 4.10
CA SER A 324 -18.28 16.90 2.98
C SER A 324 -18.68 18.30 3.46
N THR A 325 -19.39 18.41 4.58
CA THR A 325 -19.82 19.69 5.16
C THR A 325 -18.80 20.31 6.12
N ASN A 326 -17.86 19.54 6.67
CA ASN A 326 -16.82 20.01 7.60
C ASN A 326 -15.43 19.43 7.28
N PRO A 327 -14.71 19.95 6.26
CA PRO A 327 -13.43 19.40 5.82
C PRO A 327 -12.25 19.61 6.81
N CYS A 328 -12.44 20.36 7.89
CA CYS A 328 -11.37 20.77 8.82
C CYS A 328 -11.27 19.97 10.14
N ALA A 329 -12.23 19.08 10.46
CA ALA A 329 -12.19 18.34 11.71
C ALA A 329 -11.45 16.99 11.55
N VAL A 330 -10.12 17.03 11.58
CA VAL A 330 -9.34 15.81 11.88
C VAL A 330 -8.86 15.88 13.33
N GLY A 331 -9.62 15.25 14.20
CA GLY A 331 -9.35 15.06 15.61
C GLY A 331 -10.61 14.55 16.27
N ASP A 332 -10.72 13.23 16.46
CA ASP A 332 -11.79 12.70 17.32
C ASP A 332 -11.57 13.25 18.75
N PRO A 333 -12.56 13.88 19.39
CA PRO A 333 -12.47 14.18 20.80
C PRO A 333 -12.50 12.86 21.58
N HIS A 334 -11.51 12.66 22.44
CA HIS A 334 -11.44 11.55 23.36
C HIS A 334 -12.67 11.59 24.31
N PRO A 335 -13.27 10.47 24.76
CA PRO A 335 -14.52 10.46 25.56
C PRO A 335 -14.43 11.11 26.95
N ARG A 336 -13.35 11.83 27.27
CA ARG A 336 -13.14 12.48 28.57
C ARG A 336 -13.67 13.93 28.63
N ASP A 337 -14.03 14.54 27.50
CA ASP A 337 -14.44 15.95 27.45
C ASP A 337 -15.97 16.17 27.59
N ARG A 338 -16.73 15.20 28.09
CA ARG A 338 -18.17 15.36 28.44
C ARG A 338 -18.41 15.67 29.91
N ARG A 339 -17.52 16.43 30.55
CA ARG A 339 -17.74 17.00 31.88
C ARG A 339 -17.13 18.39 31.85
N ASP A 340 -17.96 19.38 31.52
CA ASP A 340 -17.89 20.78 31.95
C ASP A 340 -18.63 21.68 30.94
N GLU A 341 -19.95 21.49 30.84
CA GLU A 341 -20.83 22.56 30.37
C GLU A 341 -22.00 22.68 31.34
N GLY A 342 -21.67 23.17 32.53
CA GLY A 342 -22.61 23.78 33.46
C GLY A 342 -22.23 25.26 33.62
N ALA A 343 -23.23 26.12 33.49
CA ALA A 343 -23.26 27.53 33.91
C ALA A 343 -22.49 28.59 33.08
N ALA A 344 -23.19 29.20 32.12
CA ALA A 344 -23.32 30.66 31.89
C ALA A 344 -24.22 30.85 30.65
N GLY A 345 -25.26 31.70 30.58
CA GLY A 345 -25.51 32.93 31.31
C GLY A 345 -25.76 34.08 30.33
N ALA A 346 -26.93 34.07 29.68
CA ALA A 346 -27.78 35.23 29.33
C ALA A 346 -27.38 36.32 28.28
N VAL A 347 -28.39 36.62 27.44
CA VAL A 347 -28.76 37.89 26.76
C VAL A 347 -27.93 38.41 25.58
N ARG A 348 -28.52 38.38 24.37
CA ARG A 348 -28.98 39.58 23.62
C ARG A 348 -29.88 39.21 22.44
N GLN A 349 -31.08 39.80 22.43
CA GLN A 349 -32.05 39.79 21.34
C GLN A 349 -31.64 40.76 20.21
N GLY A 350 -32.11 40.45 18.99
CA GLY A 350 -32.58 41.46 18.05
C GLY A 350 -31.69 41.71 16.82
N SER A 351 -32.08 41.15 15.67
CA SER A 351 -32.23 41.90 14.41
C SER A 351 -32.69 40.95 13.29
N GLN A 352 -33.97 41.10 12.92
CA GLN A 352 -34.51 40.61 11.65
C GLN A 352 -33.71 41.18 10.46
N ARG A 353 -33.51 40.38 9.41
CA ARG A 353 -33.77 40.81 8.01
C ARG A 353 -33.70 39.65 7.02
N ARG A 354 -34.87 39.42 6.41
CA ARG A 354 -35.18 39.16 4.99
C ARG A 354 -34.66 37.87 4.33
N SER A 355 -35.64 36.99 4.15
CA SER A 355 -35.92 36.19 2.96
C SER A 355 -35.36 36.73 1.63
N ILE A 356 -34.71 35.85 0.86
CA ILE A 356 -34.95 35.71 -0.58
C ILE A 356 -35.07 34.21 -0.87
N ARG A 357 -36.29 33.78 -1.22
CA ARG A 357 -36.52 32.58 -2.03
C ARG A 357 -36.20 32.96 -3.47
N LEU A 358 -35.47 32.11 -4.19
CA LEU A 358 -35.63 32.01 -5.63
C LEU A 358 -35.91 30.56 -5.97
N SER A 359 -37.14 30.36 -6.41
CA SER A 359 -37.69 29.13 -6.96
C SER A 359 -37.53 29.13 -8.48
N SER A 360 -37.32 27.92 -9.01
CA SER A 360 -37.95 27.40 -10.22
C SER A 360 -37.37 27.70 -11.61
N SER A 361 -37.31 26.60 -12.37
CA SER A 361 -37.62 26.44 -13.80
C SER A 361 -36.54 26.70 -14.85
N ALA A 362 -36.14 25.63 -15.53
CA ALA A 362 -36.33 25.36 -16.98
C ALA A 362 -35.37 24.22 -17.41
N ARG A 363 -35.85 23.01 -17.72
CA ARG A 363 -36.33 22.52 -19.02
C ARG A 363 -35.27 22.46 -20.13
N LEU A 364 -35.05 21.23 -20.60
CA LEU A 364 -34.86 20.79 -22.00
C LEU A 364 -33.71 21.41 -22.79
N LEU A 365 -32.66 20.61 -23.00
CA LEU A 365 -32.38 19.91 -24.26
C LEU A 365 -31.39 18.77 -24.01
#